data_AF-V4JC28-F1
#
_entry.id   AF-V4JC28-F1
#
_cell.length_a   1.000
_cell.length_b   1.000
_cell.length_c   1.000
_cell.angle_alpha   90.00
_cell.angle_beta   90.00
_cell.angle_gamma   90.00
#
_symmetry.space_group_name_H-M   'P 1'
#
loop_
_entity.id
_entity.type
_entity.pdbx_description
1 polymer ?
#
loop_
_entity_poly.entity_id
_entity_poly.type
_entity_poly.pdbx_seq_one_letter_code
_entity_poly.pdbx_strand_id
1 'polypeptide(L)'
;NHLQEVFSQSQEVRTLFENHPDLEECYGLLCMRGEERRQLGMALTDGLVRRDVMQTSLSFTDHQIFSPGSNEAEARCALKCCIFKSLIAHIQQQAIRTETEAYELESRYGALRARSRRFELDPSNDDDHSELWCQMRKIEQQLQDQMPRLISLEDRLRHVIDALSHPEQIVRAQTRSVHIDRMGIKHEQPNKTSHELLLSEILMGCQRPRVACLVCFRRDELLPRKDFLAEAGVFLAS
;
A
#
# COMPACT_ATOMS: atom_id res chain seq x y z
N ASN A 1 14.37 -20.13 -8.20
CA ASN A 1 13.06 -20.42 -7.56
C ASN A 1 12.65 -19.14 -6.83
N HIS A 2 11.90 -18.24 -7.49
CA HIS A 2 11.77 -16.83 -7.07
C HIS A 2 11.25 -16.66 -5.63
N LEU A 3 10.21 -17.42 -5.27
CA LEU A 3 9.64 -17.34 -3.92
C LEU A 3 10.67 -17.74 -2.85
N GLN A 4 11.39 -18.84 -3.04
CA GLN A 4 12.45 -19.29 -2.14
C GLN A 4 13.50 -18.19 -1.88
N GLU A 5 13.85 -17.41 -2.89
CA GLU A 5 14.76 -16.26 -2.74
C GLU A 5 14.14 -15.15 -1.89
N VAL A 6 12.86 -14.83 -2.09
CA VAL A 6 12.13 -13.84 -1.28
C VAL A 6 12.08 -14.25 0.19
N PHE A 7 11.74 -15.50 0.50
CA PHE A 7 11.77 -16.01 1.88
C PHE A 7 13.17 -15.94 2.47
N SER A 8 14.19 -16.34 1.69
CA SER A 8 15.58 -16.38 2.14
C SER A 8 16.21 -15.00 2.29
N GLN A 9 15.68 -13.95 1.65
CA GLN A 9 16.14 -12.57 1.80
C GLN A 9 15.41 -11.82 2.92
N SER A 10 14.30 -12.35 3.43
CA SER A 10 13.56 -11.73 4.52
C SER A 10 14.35 -11.78 5.83
N GLN A 11 14.66 -10.61 6.37
CA GLN A 11 15.34 -10.48 7.65
C GLN A 11 14.48 -11.03 8.80
N GLU A 12 13.15 -10.85 8.75
CA GLU A 12 12.24 -11.34 9.79
C GLU A 12 12.25 -12.87 9.86
N VAL A 13 12.24 -13.55 8.70
CA VAL A 13 12.31 -15.02 8.62
C VAL A 13 13.65 -15.53 9.13
N ARG A 14 14.75 -14.88 8.75
CA ARG A 14 16.09 -15.25 9.23
C ARG A 14 16.21 -15.08 10.74
N THR A 15 15.81 -13.93 11.27
CA THR A 15 15.87 -13.68 12.71
C THR A 15 14.99 -14.65 13.50
N LEU A 16 13.83 -15.04 12.97
CA LEU A 16 12.98 -16.06 13.58
C LEU A 16 13.67 -17.42 13.66
N PHE A 17 14.28 -17.89 12.57
CA PHE A 17 15.05 -19.14 12.59
C PHE A 17 16.32 -19.05 13.43
N GLU A 18 17.00 -17.91 13.47
CA GLU A 18 18.18 -17.68 14.32
C GLU A 18 17.81 -17.74 15.81
N ASN A 19 16.65 -17.18 16.19
CA ASN A 19 16.15 -17.19 17.57
C ASN A 19 15.56 -18.55 17.99
N HIS A 20 15.14 -19.38 17.04
CA HIS A 20 14.56 -20.69 17.28
C HIS A 20 15.27 -21.77 16.44
N PRO A 21 16.41 -22.30 16.91
CA PRO A 21 17.23 -23.26 16.16
C PRO A 21 16.51 -24.57 15.83
N ASP A 22 15.59 -24.99 16.70
CA ASP A 22 14.84 -26.24 16.59
C ASP A 22 13.62 -26.12 15.66
N LEU A 23 13.34 -24.93 15.12
CA LEU A 23 12.17 -24.68 14.29
C LEU A 23 12.41 -25.18 12.86
N GLU A 24 11.64 -26.19 12.44
CA GLU A 24 11.73 -26.77 11.09
C GLU A 24 10.98 -25.97 10.03
N GLU A 25 9.95 -25.22 10.42
CA GLU A 25 9.10 -24.45 9.51
C GLU A 25 8.58 -23.18 10.17
N CYS A 26 8.31 -22.15 9.37
CA CYS A 26 7.69 -20.91 9.83
C CYS A 26 6.46 -20.57 9.01
N TYR A 27 5.51 -19.89 9.66
CA TYR A 27 4.27 -19.43 9.04
C TYR A 27 4.34 -17.92 8.86
N GLY A 28 3.86 -17.39 7.75
CA GLY A 28 3.86 -15.95 7.51
C GLY A 28 2.82 -15.52 6.50
N LEU A 29 2.58 -14.21 6.38
CA LEU A 29 1.72 -13.68 5.36
C LEU A 29 2.55 -13.29 4.12
N LEU A 30 2.33 -13.98 3.01
CA LEU A 30 2.87 -13.58 1.72
C LEU A 30 1.91 -12.58 1.06
N CYS A 31 2.37 -11.34 0.95
CA CYS A 31 1.69 -10.28 0.23
C CYS A 31 2.31 -10.10 -1.16
N MET A 32 1.47 -9.93 -2.16
CA MET A 32 1.86 -9.73 -3.54
C MET A 32 0.92 -8.73 -4.22
N ARG A 33 1.35 -8.16 -5.33
CA ARG A 33 0.55 -7.26 -6.15
C ARG A 33 0.01 -8.02 -7.36
N GLY A 34 -1.31 -8.08 -7.49
CA GLY A 34 -1.97 -8.59 -8.69
C GLY A 34 -1.90 -7.55 -9.82
N GLU A 35 -1.35 -7.94 -10.96
CA GLU A 35 -1.35 -7.13 -12.18
C GLU A 35 -2.14 -7.85 -13.29
N GLU A 36 -3.24 -7.23 -13.70
CA GLU A 36 -4.01 -7.63 -14.88
C GLU A 36 -3.42 -6.92 -16.11
N ARG A 37 -2.98 -7.67 -17.12
CA ARG A 37 -2.46 -7.14 -18.40
C ARG A 37 -3.31 -7.63 -19.56
N ARG A 38 -3.75 -6.71 -20.41
CA ARG A 38 -4.48 -7.04 -21.64
C ARG A 38 -3.48 -7.27 -22.76
N GLN A 39 -3.57 -8.42 -23.41
CA GLN A 39 -2.66 -8.83 -24.48
C GLN A 39 -3.40 -9.61 -25.56
N LEU A 40 -2.86 -9.60 -26.78
CA LEU A 40 -3.34 -10.45 -27.86
C LEU A 40 -2.76 -11.85 -27.68
N GLY A 41 -3.62 -12.85 -27.69
CA GLY A 41 -3.25 -14.26 -27.56
C GLY A 41 -4.00 -15.14 -28.53
N MET A 42 -3.82 -16.45 -28.36
CA MET A 42 -4.60 -17.44 -29.10
C MET A 42 -5.68 -18.01 -28.20
N ALA A 43 -6.91 -18.09 -28.71
CA ALA A 43 -7.99 -18.79 -28.02
C ALA A 43 -8.51 -19.94 -28.89
N LEU A 44 -8.90 -21.03 -28.24
CA LEU A 44 -9.62 -22.10 -28.88
C LEU A 44 -11.12 -21.85 -28.70
N THR A 45 -11.81 -21.49 -29.77
CA THR A 45 -13.28 -21.32 -29.77
C THR A 45 -13.85 -22.36 -30.71
N ASP A 46 -14.74 -23.22 -30.22
CA ASP A 46 -15.40 -24.29 -30.99
C ASP A 46 -14.43 -25.22 -31.75
N GLY A 47 -13.26 -25.46 -31.17
CA GLY A 47 -12.22 -26.32 -31.77
C GLY A 47 -11.36 -25.63 -32.85
N LEU A 48 -11.62 -24.36 -33.18
CA LEU A 48 -10.76 -23.56 -34.05
C LEU A 48 -9.83 -22.66 -33.24
N VAL A 49 -8.54 -22.68 -33.59
CA VAL A 49 -7.54 -21.77 -33.03
C VAL A 49 -7.73 -20.40 -33.67
N ARG A 50 -8.21 -19.44 -32.89
CA ARG A 50 -8.32 -18.03 -33.29
C ARG A 50 -7.10 -17.26 -32.76
N ARG A 51 -6.42 -16.58 -33.67
CA ARG A 51 -5.33 -15.63 -33.34
C ARG A 51 -5.89 -14.25 -33.04
N ASP A 52 -5.08 -13.44 -32.36
CA ASP A 52 -5.38 -12.04 -32.00
C ASP A 52 -6.64 -11.87 -31.15
N VAL A 53 -6.87 -12.81 -30.24
CA VAL A 53 -7.96 -12.70 -29.26
C VAL A 53 -7.46 -11.88 -28.09
N MET A 54 -8.22 -10.84 -27.73
CA MET A 54 -7.94 -10.04 -26.53
C MET A 54 -8.11 -10.90 -25.29
N GLN A 55 -7.03 -11.07 -24.54
CA GLN A 55 -6.97 -11.87 -23.31
C GLN A 55 -6.45 -11.02 -22.17
N THR A 56 -6.93 -11.28 -20.96
CA THR A 56 -6.42 -10.62 -19.75
C THR A 56 -5.59 -11.63 -18.98
N SER A 57 -4.27 -11.43 -18.89
CA SER A 57 -3.40 -12.23 -18.04
C SER A 57 -3.36 -11.64 -16.63
N LEU A 58 -3.40 -12.51 -15.62
CA LEU A 58 -3.19 -12.16 -14.22
C LEU A 58 -1.82 -12.65 -13.79
N SER A 59 -1.00 -11.73 -13.27
CA SER A 59 0.33 -12.01 -12.74
C SER A 59 0.47 -11.46 -11.33
N PHE A 60 1.33 -12.08 -10.53
CA PHE A 60 1.64 -11.62 -9.18
C PHE A 60 3.10 -11.14 -9.13
N THR A 61 3.31 -9.93 -8.63
CA THR A 61 4.61 -9.28 -8.53
C THR A 61 4.80 -8.68 -7.13
N ASP A 62 5.97 -8.12 -6.84
CA ASP A 62 6.27 -7.48 -5.54
C ASP A 62 5.90 -8.37 -4.34
N HIS A 63 6.53 -9.55 -4.30
CA HIS A 63 6.32 -10.55 -3.26
C HIS A 63 7.06 -10.13 -1.99
N GLN A 64 6.33 -10.04 -0.88
CA GLN A 64 6.85 -9.63 0.43
C GLN A 64 6.24 -10.51 1.51
N ILE A 65 7.04 -10.84 2.53
CA ILE A 65 6.60 -11.59 3.70
C ILE A 65 6.45 -10.65 4.87
N PHE A 66 5.36 -10.84 5.61
CA PHE A 66 5.06 -10.09 6.81
C PHE A 66 4.81 -11.03 7.97
N SER A 67 5.31 -10.64 9.16
CA SER A 67 4.91 -11.21 10.44
C SER A 67 5.10 -12.73 10.53
N PRO A 68 6.31 -13.26 10.26
CA PRO A 68 6.56 -14.68 10.42
C PRO A 68 6.41 -15.09 11.89
N GLY A 69 5.90 -16.29 12.13
CA GLY A 69 5.72 -16.92 13.43
C GLY A 69 6.10 -18.40 13.40
N SER A 70 6.33 -18.99 14.57
CA SER A 70 6.71 -20.41 14.68
C SER A 70 5.56 -21.36 14.32
N ASN A 71 4.33 -20.88 14.44
CA ASN A 71 3.11 -21.59 14.09
C ASN A 71 2.08 -20.61 13.50
N GLU A 72 1.00 -21.14 12.92
CA GLU A 72 -0.07 -20.32 12.34
C GLU A 72 -0.67 -19.33 13.35
N ALA A 73 -0.90 -19.73 14.61
CA ALA A 73 -1.53 -18.87 15.60
C ALA A 73 -0.66 -17.65 15.94
N GLU A 74 0.65 -17.84 16.09
CA GLU A 74 1.61 -16.77 16.28
C GLU A 74 1.71 -15.85 15.08
N ALA A 75 1.80 -16.41 13.86
CA ALA A 75 1.83 -15.61 12.63
C ALA A 75 0.57 -14.75 12.49
N ARG A 76 -0.61 -15.31 12.80
CA ARG A 76 -1.89 -14.58 12.80
C ARG A 76 -1.93 -13.50 13.89
N CYS A 77 -1.37 -13.77 15.06
CA CYS A 77 -1.27 -12.78 16.14
C CYS A 77 -0.34 -11.62 15.72
N ALA A 78 0.85 -11.93 15.21
CA ALA A 78 1.80 -10.97 14.70
C ALA A 78 1.21 -10.14 13.56
N LEU A 79 0.45 -10.76 12.66
CA LEU A 79 -0.27 -10.07 11.59
C LEU A 79 -1.32 -9.08 12.13
N LYS A 80 -2.14 -9.48 13.11
CA LYS A 80 -3.11 -8.55 13.74
C LYS A 80 -2.41 -7.34 14.34
N CYS A 81 -1.29 -7.57 15.03
CA CYS A 81 -0.46 -6.50 15.58
C CYS A 81 0.14 -5.61 14.49
N CYS A 82 0.59 -6.19 13.37
CA CYS A 82 1.11 -5.48 12.22
C CYS A 82 0.04 -4.56 11.60
N ILE A 83 -1.15 -5.10 11.32
CA ILE A 83 -2.29 -4.33 10.78
C ILE A 83 -2.66 -3.19 11.74
N PHE A 84 -2.74 -3.46 13.04
CA PHE A 84 -3.06 -2.43 14.03
C PHE A 84 -1.99 -1.32 14.05
N LYS A 85 -0.70 -1.68 14.04
CA LYS A 85 0.40 -0.69 13.95
C LYS A 85 0.32 0.14 12.67
N SER A 86 0.04 -0.50 11.52
CA SER A 86 -0.14 0.21 10.24
C SER A 86 -1.32 1.17 10.29
N LEU A 87 -2.42 0.81 10.96
CA LEU A 87 -3.57 1.67 11.15
C LEU A 87 -3.21 2.90 12.00
N ILE A 88 -2.51 2.72 13.13
CA ILE A 88 -2.05 3.84 13.95
C ILE A 88 -1.08 4.74 13.17
N ALA A 89 -0.14 4.15 12.42
CA ALA A 89 0.78 4.92 11.58
C ALA A 89 0.04 5.73 10.50
N HIS A 90 -1.02 5.18 9.92
CA HIS A 90 -1.85 5.89 8.95
C HIS A 90 -2.55 7.10 9.59
N ILE A 91 -3.16 6.92 10.76
CA ILE A 91 -3.80 8.01 11.52
C ILE A 91 -2.80 9.11 11.83
N GLN A 92 -1.59 8.75 12.29
CA GLN A 92 -0.53 9.72 12.55
C GLN A 92 -0.12 10.49 11.29
N GLN A 93 0.05 9.80 10.16
CA GLN A 93 0.38 10.45 8.89
C GLN A 93 -0.72 11.40 8.42
N GLN A 94 -1.99 11.00 8.57
CA GLN A 94 -3.12 11.85 8.23
C GLN A 94 -3.15 13.11 9.11
N ALA A 95 -2.95 12.95 10.41
CA ALA A 95 -2.87 14.08 11.35
C ALA A 95 -1.76 15.07 10.96
N ILE A 96 -0.55 14.58 10.67
CA ILE A 96 0.58 15.41 10.22
C ILE A 96 0.24 16.15 8.92
N ARG A 97 -0.41 15.48 7.97
CA ARG A 97 -0.83 16.11 6.70
C ARG A 97 -1.81 17.25 6.94
N THR A 98 -2.84 17.02 7.76
CA THR A 98 -3.83 18.04 8.12
C THR A 98 -3.18 19.24 8.81
N GLU A 99 -2.24 19.02 9.75
CA GLU A 99 -1.51 20.12 10.40
C GLU A 99 -0.62 20.89 9.40
N THR A 100 0.06 20.19 8.49
CA THR A 100 0.94 20.80 7.48
C THR A 100 0.13 21.65 6.49
N GLU A 101 -0.98 21.12 5.99
CA GLU A 101 -1.88 21.83 5.08
C GLU A 101 -2.45 23.10 5.74
N ALA A 102 -2.89 23.00 6.99
CA ALA A 102 -3.38 24.14 7.75
C ALA A 102 -2.30 25.22 7.90
N TYR A 103 -1.07 24.83 8.26
CA TYR A 103 0.06 25.75 8.39
C TYR A 103 0.42 26.45 7.06
N GLU A 104 0.45 25.71 5.95
CA GLU A 104 0.69 26.28 4.62
C GLU A 104 -0.38 27.31 4.24
N LEU A 105 -1.64 27.00 4.56
CA LEU A 105 -2.78 27.85 4.25
C LEU A 105 -2.77 29.12 5.11
N GLU A 106 -2.44 29.02 6.40
CA GLU A 106 -2.23 30.16 7.31
C GLU A 106 -1.04 31.04 6.87
N SER A 107 0.07 30.44 6.45
CA SER A 107 1.24 31.15 5.92
C SER A 107 0.90 31.94 4.66
N ARG A 108 0.18 31.32 3.70
CA ARG A 108 -0.31 31.98 2.48
C ARG A 108 -1.26 33.13 2.80
N TYR A 109 -2.19 32.93 3.73
CA TYR A 109 -3.07 33.99 4.20
C TYR A 109 -2.30 35.16 4.81
N GLY A 110 -1.31 34.88 5.68
CA GLY A 110 -0.44 35.90 6.28
C GLY A 110 0.35 36.71 5.25
N ALA A 111 0.90 36.04 4.23
CA ALA A 111 1.61 36.69 3.13
C ALA A 111 0.69 37.59 2.29
N LEU A 112 -0.51 37.12 1.94
CA LEU A 112 -1.51 37.91 1.21
C LEU A 112 -1.99 39.11 2.03
N ARG A 113 -2.23 38.93 3.33
CA ARG A 113 -2.60 40.01 4.24
C ARG A 113 -1.50 41.07 4.36
N ALA A 114 -0.24 40.65 4.45
CA ALA A 114 0.90 41.56 4.47
C ALA A 114 1.04 42.33 3.15
N ARG A 115 0.75 41.69 2.01
CA ARG A 115 0.71 42.32 0.69
C ARG A 115 -0.43 43.33 0.59
N SER A 116 -1.65 42.98 1.03
CA SER A 116 -2.80 43.91 1.09
C SER A 116 -2.48 45.18 1.87
N ARG A 117 -1.89 45.05 3.07
CA ARG A 117 -1.48 46.20 3.89
C ARG A 117 -0.45 47.11 3.21
N ARG A 118 0.39 46.58 2.30
CA ARG A 118 1.33 47.40 1.52
C ARG A 118 0.64 48.14 0.37
N PHE A 119 -0.36 47.53 -0.25
CA PHE A 119 -1.20 48.18 -1.27
C PHE A 119 -2.06 49.31 -0.68
N GLU A 120 -2.58 49.15 0.54
CA GLU A 120 -3.31 50.21 1.26
C GLU A 120 -2.45 51.47 1.51
N LEU A 121 -1.12 51.35 1.46
CA LEU A 121 -0.17 52.47 1.63
C LEU A 121 0.21 53.14 0.30
N ASP A 122 -0.08 52.53 -0.86
CA ASP A 122 0.20 53.06 -2.21
C ASP A 122 -0.97 52.70 -3.17
N PRO A 123 -2.01 53.54 -3.26
CA PRO A 123 -3.32 53.20 -3.84
C PRO A 123 -3.37 53.26 -5.38
N SER A 124 -2.23 53.09 -6.05
CA SER A 124 -2.09 53.36 -7.49
C SER A 124 -2.74 52.29 -8.42
N ASN A 125 -3.13 51.12 -7.88
CA ASN A 125 -3.73 50.00 -8.63
C ASN A 125 -4.98 49.43 -7.92
N ASP A 126 -6.17 49.81 -8.36
CA ASP A 126 -7.46 49.42 -7.75
C ASP A 126 -7.93 48.00 -8.19
N ASP A 127 -7.58 47.57 -9.40
CA ASP A 127 -8.03 46.29 -9.99
C ASP A 127 -7.32 45.07 -9.34
N ASP A 128 -6.03 45.21 -9.00
CA ASP A 128 -5.23 44.20 -8.27
C ASP A 128 -5.75 43.96 -6.84
N HIS A 129 -6.42 44.96 -6.25
CA HIS A 129 -6.84 44.92 -4.84
C HIS A 129 -8.08 44.04 -4.65
N SER A 130 -9.02 44.08 -5.61
CA SER A 130 -10.25 43.27 -5.59
C SER A 130 -9.97 41.77 -5.76
N GLU A 131 -9.06 41.42 -6.67
CA GLU A 131 -8.64 40.02 -6.87
C GLU A 131 -7.96 39.46 -5.61
N LEU A 132 -7.10 40.27 -4.97
CA LEU A 132 -6.40 39.90 -3.74
C LEU A 132 -7.37 39.69 -2.57
N TRP A 133 -8.38 40.54 -2.41
CA TRP A 133 -9.46 40.36 -1.43
C TRP A 133 -10.28 39.09 -1.68
N CYS A 134 -10.59 38.77 -2.93
CA CYS A 134 -11.30 37.55 -3.30
C CYS A 134 -10.48 36.30 -2.96
N GLN A 135 -9.17 36.33 -3.25
CA GLN A 135 -8.24 35.24 -2.90
C GLN A 135 -8.13 35.06 -1.38
N MET A 136 -8.03 36.15 -0.61
CA MET A 136 -8.01 36.08 0.86
C MET A 136 -9.30 35.46 1.42
N ARG A 137 -10.47 35.88 0.92
CA ARG A 137 -11.76 35.33 1.37
C ARG A 137 -11.88 33.83 1.05
N LYS A 138 -11.40 33.39 -0.12
CA LYS A 138 -11.36 31.96 -0.47
C LYS A 138 -10.49 31.15 0.49
N ILE A 139 -9.32 31.66 0.85
CA ILE A 139 -8.39 30.98 1.77
C ILE A 139 -8.97 30.95 3.19
N GLU A 140 -9.63 32.03 3.65
CA GLU A 140 -10.36 32.04 4.94
C GLU A 140 -11.47 30.99 4.97
N GLN A 141 -12.22 30.87 3.89
CA GLN A 141 -13.30 29.89 3.78
C GLN A 141 -12.74 28.47 3.78
N GLN A 142 -11.64 28.20 3.05
CA GLN A 142 -10.95 26.91 3.11
C GLN A 142 -10.42 26.58 4.51
N LEU A 143 -9.89 27.58 5.21
CA LEU A 143 -9.42 27.46 6.60
C LEU A 143 -10.55 27.19 7.61
N GLN A 144 -11.79 27.60 7.30
CA GLN A 144 -12.98 27.30 8.10
C GLN A 144 -13.56 25.92 7.76
N ASP A 145 -13.61 25.56 6.47
CA ASP A 145 -14.18 24.31 5.99
C ASP A 145 -13.30 23.08 6.33
N GLN A 146 -11.98 23.26 6.49
CA GLN A 146 -11.03 22.18 6.80
C GLN A 146 -11.02 21.72 8.29
N MET A 147 -12.03 22.02 9.10
CA MET A 147 -12.10 21.49 10.47
C MET A 147 -12.40 19.97 10.49
N PRO A 148 -11.72 19.18 11.35
CA PRO A 148 -11.12 19.60 12.61
C PRO A 148 -9.65 20.04 12.47
N ARG A 149 -9.36 21.26 12.95
CA ARG A 149 -7.97 21.68 13.18
C ARG A 149 -7.47 20.93 14.42
N LEU A 150 -6.33 20.25 14.29
CA LEU A 150 -5.70 19.49 15.37
C LEU A 150 -4.95 20.40 16.36
N ILE A 151 -5.60 21.48 16.80
CA ILE A 151 -5.00 22.53 17.64
C ILE A 151 -4.93 22.07 19.10
N SER A 152 -6.01 21.47 19.60
CA SER A 152 -6.07 21.00 20.98
C SER A 152 -5.77 19.50 21.09
N LEU A 153 -5.39 19.08 22.30
CA LEU A 153 -5.27 17.66 22.62
C LEU A 153 -6.61 16.93 22.43
N GLU A 154 -7.72 17.59 22.75
CA GLU A 154 -9.06 17.02 22.60
C GLU A 154 -9.40 16.77 21.13
N ASP A 155 -9.06 17.71 20.23
CA ASP A 155 -9.28 17.54 18.79
C ASP A 155 -8.42 16.41 18.21
N ARG A 156 -7.17 16.30 18.68
CA ARG A 156 -6.28 15.18 18.31
C ARG A 156 -6.82 13.84 18.80
N LEU A 157 -7.32 13.76 20.03
CA LEU A 157 -7.94 12.53 20.54
C LEU A 157 -9.22 12.19 19.80
N ARG A 158 -10.06 13.19 19.48
CA ARG A 158 -11.28 13.01 18.68
C ARG A 158 -10.95 12.48 17.28
N HIS A 159 -9.93 13.03 16.63
CA HIS A 159 -9.47 12.53 15.33
C HIS A 159 -9.04 11.06 15.38
N VAL A 160 -8.30 10.66 16.43
CA VAL A 160 -7.92 9.26 16.63
C VAL A 160 -9.14 8.38 16.89
N ILE A 161 -10.09 8.83 17.71
CA ILE A 161 -11.33 8.10 18.02
C ILE A 161 -12.16 7.91 16.74
N ASP A 162 -12.35 8.96 15.94
CA ASP A 162 -13.13 8.90 14.71
C ASP A 162 -12.50 7.92 13.71
N ALA A 163 -11.18 7.99 13.55
CA ALA A 163 -10.44 7.09 12.68
C ALA A 163 -10.49 5.63 13.15
N LEU A 164 -10.43 5.38 14.47
CA LEU A 164 -10.56 4.04 15.05
C LEU A 164 -12.00 3.53 15.08
N SER A 165 -12.99 4.43 15.00
CA SER A 165 -14.42 4.08 14.93
C SER A 165 -14.84 3.66 13.53
N HIS A 166 -14.07 4.07 12.50
CA HIS A 166 -14.28 3.70 11.10
C HIS A 166 -13.04 3.02 10.48
N PRO A 167 -12.54 1.93 11.09
CA PRO A 167 -11.32 1.27 10.62
C PRO A 167 -11.49 0.72 9.19
N GLU A 168 -12.71 0.44 8.75
CA GLU A 168 -13.01 0.03 7.38
C GLU A 168 -12.66 1.11 6.34
N GLN A 169 -12.56 2.39 6.70
CA GLN A 169 -12.08 3.42 5.78
C GLN A 169 -10.56 3.33 5.57
N ILE A 170 -9.85 2.74 6.53
CA ILE A 170 -8.39 2.66 6.55
C ILE A 170 -7.91 1.28 6.12
N VAL A 171 -8.55 0.19 6.53
CA VAL A 171 -8.17 -1.17 6.17
C VAL A 171 -9.41 -1.97 5.77
N ARG A 172 -9.38 -2.54 4.57
CA ARG A 172 -10.43 -3.45 4.08
C ARG A 172 -9.80 -4.76 3.64
N ALA A 173 -10.47 -5.86 3.96
CA ALA A 173 -10.17 -7.15 3.39
C ALA A 173 -11.38 -7.60 2.56
N GLN A 174 -11.13 -8.10 1.36
CA GLN A 174 -12.18 -8.65 0.50
C GLN A 174 -11.68 -9.93 -0.16
N THR A 175 -12.60 -10.85 -0.45
CA THR A 175 -12.28 -12.06 -1.21
C THR A 175 -12.86 -11.91 -2.61
N ARG A 176 -12.03 -12.12 -3.63
CA ARG A 176 -12.39 -12.04 -5.04
C ARG A 176 -12.14 -13.39 -5.71
N SER A 177 -13.17 -13.97 -6.30
CA SER A 177 -13.04 -15.16 -7.13
C SER A 177 -12.67 -14.78 -8.57
N VAL A 178 -11.66 -15.45 -9.12
CA VAL A 178 -11.27 -15.32 -10.54
C VAL A 178 -11.08 -16.71 -11.14
N HIS A 179 -11.53 -16.89 -12.38
CA HIS A 179 -11.26 -18.12 -13.13
C HIS A 179 -10.05 -17.90 -14.02
N ILE A 180 -8.99 -18.68 -13.81
CA ILE A 180 -7.74 -18.59 -14.60
C ILE A 180 -7.33 -19.95 -15.15
N ASP A 181 -6.71 -19.98 -16.32
CA ASP A 181 -6.08 -21.20 -16.82
C ASP A 181 -4.62 -21.32 -16.36
N ARG A 182 -3.95 -22.42 -16.75
CA ARG A 182 -2.53 -22.68 -16.42
C ARG A 182 -1.56 -21.65 -16.99
N MET A 183 -1.98 -20.84 -17.96
CA MET A 183 -1.19 -19.74 -18.52
C MET A 183 -1.44 -18.41 -17.79
N GLY A 184 -2.26 -18.42 -16.73
CA GLY A 184 -2.64 -17.22 -15.99
C GLY A 184 -3.62 -16.33 -16.77
N ILE A 185 -4.28 -16.85 -17.81
CA ILE A 185 -5.29 -16.10 -18.55
C ILE A 185 -6.62 -16.20 -17.82
N LYS A 186 -7.23 -15.04 -17.59
CA LYS A 186 -8.53 -14.89 -16.93
C LYS A 186 -9.67 -15.19 -17.91
N HIS A 187 -10.62 -15.97 -17.44
CA HIS A 187 -11.84 -16.37 -18.16
C HIS A 187 -13.06 -15.78 -17.44
N GLU A 188 -14.02 -15.24 -18.20
CA GLU A 188 -15.26 -14.68 -17.64
C GLU A 188 -16.23 -15.78 -17.19
N GLN A 189 -16.15 -16.95 -17.81
CA GLN A 189 -16.97 -18.11 -17.50
C GLN A 189 -16.09 -19.33 -17.21
N PRO A 190 -16.53 -20.24 -16.32
CA PRO A 190 -15.81 -21.47 -16.06
C PRO A 190 -15.75 -22.33 -17.33
N ASN A 191 -14.53 -22.66 -17.75
CA ASN A 191 -14.20 -23.56 -18.84
C ASN A 191 -13.48 -24.80 -18.29
N LYS A 192 -13.42 -25.90 -19.07
CA LYS A 192 -12.75 -27.16 -18.69
C LYS A 192 -11.28 -26.99 -18.31
N THR A 193 -10.62 -25.95 -18.81
CA THR A 193 -9.21 -25.63 -18.55
C THR A 193 -9.01 -24.50 -17.54
N SER A 194 -10.10 -23.88 -17.06
CA SER A 194 -10.04 -22.82 -16.06
C SER A 194 -10.22 -23.39 -14.67
N HIS A 195 -9.45 -22.87 -13.72
CA HIS A 195 -9.56 -23.16 -12.31
C HIS A 195 -10.03 -21.91 -11.57
N GLU A 196 -10.91 -22.09 -10.59
CA GLU A 196 -11.29 -21.03 -9.68
C GLU A 196 -10.13 -20.75 -8.71
N LEU A 197 -9.74 -19.48 -8.62
CA LEU A 197 -8.75 -18.99 -7.68
C LEU A 197 -9.40 -17.92 -6.80
N LEU A 198 -9.38 -18.16 -5.49
CA LEU A 198 -9.85 -17.22 -4.49
C LEU A 198 -8.70 -16.31 -4.05
N LEU A 199 -8.81 -15.03 -4.38
CA LEU A 199 -7.84 -14.01 -3.99
C LEU A 199 -8.33 -13.29 -2.73
N SER A 200 -7.54 -13.30 -1.68
CA SER A 200 -7.78 -12.44 -0.51
C SER A 200 -7.03 -11.13 -0.71
N GLU A 201 -7.75 -10.05 -0.99
CA GLU A 201 -7.21 -8.73 -1.25
C GLU A 201 -7.31 -7.86 0.02
N ILE A 202 -6.19 -7.26 0.40
CA ILE A 202 -6.09 -6.29 1.49
C ILE A 202 -5.87 -4.91 0.89
N LEU A 203 -6.72 -3.96 1.24
CA LEU A 203 -6.60 -2.55 0.91
C LEU A 203 -6.24 -1.76 2.17
N MET A 204 -5.26 -0.88 2.06
CA MET A 204 -4.89 0.05 3.15
C MET A 204 -4.94 1.50 2.64
N GLY A 205 -5.89 2.28 3.15
CA GLY A 205 -6.18 3.65 2.75
C GLY A 205 -6.39 3.75 1.24
N CYS A 206 -5.67 4.67 0.60
CA CYS A 206 -5.70 4.87 -0.85
C CYS A 206 -4.68 4.02 -1.62
N GLN A 207 -4.01 3.05 -0.97
CA GLN A 207 -3.03 2.20 -1.64
C GLN A 207 -3.70 1.17 -2.55
N ARG A 208 -2.94 0.66 -3.53
CA ARG A 208 -3.42 -0.44 -4.39
C ARG A 208 -3.65 -1.70 -3.56
N PRO A 209 -4.68 -2.51 -3.87
CA PRO A 209 -4.92 -3.78 -3.20
C PRO A 209 -3.70 -4.70 -3.33
N ARG A 210 -3.37 -5.39 -2.25
CA ARG A 210 -2.40 -6.50 -2.26
C ARG A 210 -3.12 -7.80 -2.03
N VAL A 211 -2.79 -8.81 -2.82
CA VAL A 211 -3.25 -10.18 -2.59
C VAL A 211 -2.39 -10.76 -1.48
N ALA A 212 -3.03 -11.40 -0.51
CA ALA A 212 -2.38 -11.95 0.67
C ALA A 212 -2.75 -13.42 0.85
N CYS A 213 -1.76 -14.26 1.14
CA CYS A 213 -1.98 -15.65 1.50
C CYS A 213 -1.11 -16.04 2.70
N LEU A 214 -1.69 -16.83 3.60
CA LEU A 214 -0.92 -17.45 4.67
C LEU A 214 -0.12 -18.60 4.06
N VAL A 215 1.18 -18.63 4.33
CA VAL A 215 2.13 -19.58 3.76
C VAL A 215 2.95 -20.23 4.86
N CYS A 216 3.33 -21.49 4.64
CA CYS A 216 4.32 -22.19 5.44
C CYS A 216 5.62 -22.28 4.61
N PHE A 217 6.76 -22.00 5.25
CA PHE A 217 8.07 -22.06 4.65
C PHE A 217 9.00 -22.92 5.50
N ARG A 218 9.62 -23.91 4.87
CA ARG A 218 10.50 -24.88 5.54
C ARG A 218 11.92 -24.34 5.63
N ARG A 219 12.56 -24.59 6.76
CA ARG A 219 13.95 -24.20 7.01
C ARG A 219 14.93 -24.82 6.01
N ASP A 220 14.67 -26.04 5.56
CA ASP A 220 15.50 -26.75 4.57
C ASP A 220 15.52 -26.04 3.20
N GLU A 221 14.54 -25.18 2.93
CA GLU A 221 14.48 -24.36 1.71
C GLU A 221 15.23 -23.02 1.87
N LEU A 222 15.75 -22.71 3.06
CA LEU A 222 16.45 -21.46 3.33
C LEU A 222 17.79 -21.42 2.59
N LEU A 223 17.93 -20.47 1.67
CA LEU A 223 19.17 -20.27 0.93
C LEU A 223 20.24 -19.63 1.83
N PRO A 224 21.52 -19.98 1.62
CA PRO A 224 22.64 -19.33 2.32
C PRO A 224 22.60 -17.82 2.13
N ARG A 225 23.14 -17.08 3.10
CA ARG A 225 23.26 -15.62 3.02
C ARG A 225 24.07 -15.30 1.76
N LYS A 226 23.52 -14.49 0.86
CA LYS A 226 24.29 -13.96 -0.26
C LYS A 226 25.24 -12.92 0.30
N ASP A 227 26.52 -13.27 0.41
CA ASP A 227 27.57 -12.31 0.74
C ASP A 227 27.86 -11.46 -0.50
N PHE A 228 27.17 -10.32 -0.63
CA PHE A 228 27.41 -9.35 -1.71
C PHE A 228 28.88 -8.86 -1.74
N LEU A 229 29.61 -8.97 -0.62
CA LEU A 229 31.05 -8.69 -0.55
C LEU A 229 31.91 -9.77 -1.24
N ALA A 230 31.49 -11.03 -1.24
CA ALA A 230 32.19 -12.11 -1.95
C ALA A 230 31.95 -12.05 -3.46
N GLU A 231 30.75 -11.64 -3.89
CA GLU A 231 30.42 -11.47 -5.32
C GLU A 231 31.16 -10.28 -5.95
N ALA A 232 31.40 -9.18 -5.22
CA ALA A 232 32.18 -8.04 -5.71
C ALA A 232 33.67 -8.36 -5.92
N GLY A 233 34.24 -9.30 -5.16
CA GLY A 233 35.63 -9.75 -5.32
C GLY A 233 35.88 -10.51 -6.63
N VAL A 234 34.83 -11.11 -7.22
CA VAL A 234 34.91 -11.81 -8.51
C VAL A 234 34.88 -10.82 -9.69
N PHE A 235 34.20 -9.68 -9.55
CA PHE A 235 34.13 -8.64 -10.60
C PHE A 235 35.31 -7.65 -10.58
N LEU A 236 36.09 -7.60 -9.51
CA LEU A 236 37.30 -6.75 -9.40
C LEU A 236 38.60 -7.51 -9.67
N ALA A 237 38.52 -8.81 -9.98
CA ALA A 237 39.68 -9.67 -10.29
C ALA A 237 39.83 -10.02 -11.78
N SER A 238 39.11 -9.34 -12.68
CA SER A 238 39.22 -9.49 -14.14
C SER A 238 39.72 -8.23 -14.82
#